data_AF-A0A2I2A2D1-F1
#
_entry.id   AF-A0A2I2A2D1-F1
#
_cell.length_a   1.000
_cell.length_b   1.000
_cell.length_c   1.000
_cell.angle_alpha   90.00
_cell.angle_beta   90.00
_cell.angle_gamma   90.00
#
_symmetry.space_group_name_H-M   'P 1'
#
loop_
_entity.id
_entity.type
_entity.pdbx_description
1 polymer ?
#
loop_
_entity_poly.entity_id
_entity_poly.type
_entity_poly.pdbx_seq_one_letter_code
_entity_poly.pdbx_strand_id
1 'polypeptide(L)'
;MPNHFASIMLLFFSVVFSYAQAANLSTLSPNFDIGETVLVAFPKPTIKDDAYIIGIVTKKLEKGDFQIRVQEFVEGHDYGLSCVPIAVDETGQSTGDSGWELWKDTKYLSVDGLEYVVPGESVMDLGKGKLLFIDRYNIYISYSRWKSNAPVMPVEKLESTQAEARSIGMVGILPALKLAQLERVAYYDPQNGRPFWPHESVSRLLLVITDIQRLLSEQADLVRLWKSNPRNWQEINQSMKQVFLIDAIDKIVRDARYLIEGESLEKADPKALKLLQQQLKSIEQLRAS
;
A
#
# COMPACT_ATOMS: atom_id res chain seq x y z
N MET A 1 -36.71 -3.90 -37.79
CA MET A 1 -35.26 -3.78 -37.99
C MET A 1 -34.79 -2.45 -37.44
N PRO A 2 -34.20 -2.42 -36.24
CA PRO A 2 -33.46 -1.25 -35.76
C PRO A 2 -31.99 -1.61 -35.42
N ASN A 3 -31.09 -0.98 -36.16
CA ASN A 3 -29.72 -0.54 -35.85
C ASN A 3 -29.00 -1.16 -34.64
N HIS A 4 -28.17 -2.18 -34.93
CA HIS A 4 -27.14 -2.72 -34.03
C HIS A 4 -25.81 -1.92 -34.01
N PHE A 5 -25.82 -0.64 -34.37
CA PHE A 5 -24.58 0.14 -34.52
C PHE A 5 -24.13 0.92 -33.26
N ALA A 6 -24.85 0.82 -32.14
CA ALA A 6 -24.57 1.60 -30.93
C ALA A 6 -24.07 0.79 -29.71
N SER A 7 -23.64 -0.46 -29.88
CA SER A 7 -23.24 -1.33 -28.76
C SER A 7 -21.78 -1.81 -28.78
N ILE A 8 -20.94 -1.26 -29.67
CA ILE A 8 -19.51 -1.64 -29.79
C ILE A 8 -18.57 -0.50 -29.31
N MET A 9 -19.12 0.61 -28.81
CA MET A 9 -18.38 1.79 -28.35
C MET A 9 -18.36 1.96 -26.80
N LEU A 10 -18.59 0.87 -26.06
CA LEU A 10 -18.57 0.89 -24.58
C LEU A 10 -17.80 -0.27 -23.95
N LEU A 11 -17.03 -1.03 -24.75
CA LEU A 11 -16.22 -2.16 -24.30
C LEU A 11 -14.71 -1.94 -24.50
N PHE A 12 -14.29 -0.71 -24.84
CA PHE A 12 -12.88 -0.31 -24.93
C PHE A 12 -12.44 0.68 -23.84
N PHE A 13 -13.31 0.98 -22.86
CA PHE A 13 -13.02 1.97 -21.81
C PHE A 13 -12.61 1.37 -20.46
N SER A 14 -12.47 0.04 -20.35
CA SER A 14 -12.27 -0.65 -19.06
C SER A 14 -10.87 -1.27 -18.89
N VAL A 15 -9.96 -1.11 -19.85
CA VAL A 15 -8.58 -1.66 -19.75
C VAL A 15 -7.53 -0.56 -19.56
N VAL A 16 -7.92 0.72 -19.50
CA VAL A 16 -6.98 1.85 -19.37
C VAL A 16 -6.82 2.33 -17.92
N PHE A 17 -7.63 1.86 -16.96
CA PHE A 17 -7.62 2.42 -15.60
C PHE A 17 -6.65 1.79 -14.60
N SER A 18 -5.86 0.78 -15.00
CA SER A 18 -4.84 0.16 -14.12
C SER A 18 -3.41 0.68 -14.34
N TYR A 19 -3.18 1.58 -15.30
CA TYR A 19 -1.85 2.20 -15.54
C TYR A 19 -1.73 3.64 -15.01
N ALA A 20 -2.83 4.23 -14.50
CA ALA A 20 -2.87 5.64 -14.13
C ALA A 20 -2.11 6.01 -12.83
N GLN A 21 -1.51 5.07 -12.10
CA GLN A 21 -0.65 5.41 -10.96
C GLN A 21 0.84 5.54 -11.31
N ALA A 22 1.28 5.05 -12.48
CA ALA A 22 2.60 5.40 -13.02
C ALA A 22 2.61 6.79 -13.69
N ALA A 23 1.44 7.26 -14.15
CA ALA A 23 1.30 8.45 -14.98
C ALA A 23 1.52 9.80 -14.28
N ASN A 24 1.78 9.83 -12.96
CA ASN A 24 2.11 11.08 -12.25
C ASN A 24 3.62 11.24 -11.97
N LEU A 25 4.48 10.36 -12.49
CA LEU A 25 5.94 10.52 -12.42
C LEU A 25 6.56 11.13 -13.70
N SER A 26 5.76 11.38 -14.75
CA SER A 26 6.22 11.81 -16.06
C SER A 26 5.70 13.20 -16.43
N THR A 27 6.48 14.24 -16.12
CA THR A 27 6.34 15.53 -16.84
C THR A 27 7.57 15.92 -17.66
N LEU A 28 8.62 15.11 -17.63
CA LEU A 28 9.74 15.12 -18.58
C LEU A 28 10.23 13.67 -18.62
N SER A 29 9.94 12.91 -19.69
CA SER A 29 10.63 11.64 -19.91
C SER A 29 12.13 11.99 -20.00
N PRO A 30 12.97 11.57 -19.04
CA PRO A 30 14.36 11.97 -19.07
C PRO A 30 15.00 11.36 -20.33
N ASN A 31 15.66 12.18 -21.13
CA ASN A 31 16.34 11.70 -22.32
C ASN A 31 17.69 11.11 -21.88
N PHE A 32 17.75 9.80 -21.66
CA PHE A 32 18.95 9.10 -21.22
C PHE A 32 19.85 8.74 -22.39
N ASP A 33 21.17 8.93 -22.31
CA ASP A 33 22.07 8.61 -23.41
C ASP A 33 22.48 7.13 -23.45
N ILE A 34 22.90 6.66 -24.64
CA ILE A 34 23.44 5.30 -24.78
C ILE A 34 24.71 5.21 -23.92
N GLY A 35 24.78 4.18 -23.08
CA GLY A 35 25.84 3.96 -22.11
C GLY A 35 25.52 4.46 -20.70
N GLU A 36 24.41 5.19 -20.52
CA GLU A 36 23.99 5.68 -19.21
C GLU A 36 23.39 4.56 -18.34
N THR A 37 23.73 4.55 -17.04
CA THR A 37 23.12 3.64 -16.06
C THR A 37 21.84 4.25 -15.52
N VAL A 38 20.74 3.51 -15.61
CA VAL A 38 19.40 3.93 -15.26
C VAL A 38 18.74 2.95 -14.29
N LEU A 39 17.71 3.41 -13.60
CA LEU A 39 16.79 2.56 -12.83
C LEU A 39 15.47 2.43 -13.58
N VAL A 40 14.97 1.21 -13.75
CA VAL A 40 13.63 0.94 -14.28
C VAL A 40 12.72 0.54 -13.13
N ALA A 41 11.70 1.37 -12.87
CA ALA A 41 10.84 1.26 -11.71
C ALA A 41 9.59 0.39 -11.98
N PHE A 42 9.28 -0.52 -11.06
CA PHE A 42 8.05 -1.32 -11.05
C PHE A 42 7.32 -1.18 -9.70
N PRO A 43 6.83 0.02 -9.34
CA PRO A 43 6.10 0.22 -8.09
C PRO A 43 4.79 -0.58 -8.08
N LYS A 44 4.44 -1.14 -6.93
CA LYS A 44 3.22 -1.88 -6.68
C LYS A 44 2.31 -1.14 -5.69
N PRO A 45 0.99 -1.42 -5.72
CA PRO A 45 0.06 -1.03 -4.68
C PRO A 45 0.48 -1.48 -3.28
N THR A 46 0.96 -2.72 -3.17
CA THR A 46 1.59 -3.24 -1.97
C THR A 46 3.07 -2.90 -2.03
N ILE A 47 3.51 -1.91 -1.26
CA ILE A 47 4.90 -1.39 -1.29
C ILE A 47 5.95 -2.49 -1.03
N LYS A 48 5.56 -3.51 -0.27
CA LYS A 48 6.34 -4.72 0.01
C LYS A 48 6.74 -5.52 -1.23
N ASP A 49 6.03 -5.33 -2.33
CA ASP A 49 6.16 -6.05 -3.59
C ASP A 49 6.74 -5.14 -4.69
N ASP A 50 7.15 -3.91 -4.32
CA ASP A 50 7.86 -3.00 -5.23
C ASP A 50 9.09 -3.70 -5.82
N ALA A 51 9.38 -3.44 -7.09
CA ALA A 51 10.57 -3.98 -7.76
C ALA A 51 11.23 -2.93 -8.65
N TYR A 52 12.52 -3.12 -8.97
CA TYR A 52 13.24 -2.30 -9.92
C TYR A 52 14.38 -3.07 -10.60
N ILE A 53 14.82 -2.57 -11.76
CA ILE A 53 16.03 -3.01 -12.47
C ILE A 53 17.05 -1.87 -12.45
N ILE A 54 18.32 -2.19 -12.29
CA ILE A 54 19.43 -1.29 -12.66
C ILE A 54 20.04 -1.81 -13.94
N GLY A 55 20.18 -0.95 -14.95
CA GLY A 55 20.69 -1.35 -16.27
C GLY A 55 21.38 -0.22 -17.01
N ILE A 56 22.10 -0.57 -18.07
CA ILE A 56 22.77 0.39 -18.97
C ILE A 56 21.92 0.55 -20.23
N VAL A 57 21.59 1.77 -20.64
CA VAL A 57 20.91 2.04 -21.91
C VAL A 57 21.80 1.61 -23.08
N THR A 58 21.34 0.67 -23.89
CA THR A 58 22.08 0.22 -25.09
C THR A 58 21.46 0.75 -26.38
N LYS A 59 20.17 1.11 -26.36
CA LYS A 59 19.49 1.71 -27.51
C LYS A 59 18.31 2.58 -27.09
N LYS A 60 18.10 3.68 -27.82
CA LYS A 60 16.86 4.48 -27.80
C LYS A 60 15.91 3.94 -28.86
N LEU A 61 14.66 3.67 -28.51
CA LEU A 61 13.65 3.12 -29.41
C LEU A 61 12.63 4.20 -29.82
N GLU A 62 11.81 3.87 -30.82
CA GLU A 62 10.72 4.73 -31.24
C GLU A 62 9.71 4.91 -30.09
N LYS A 63 9.10 6.10 -30.00
CA LYS A 63 8.14 6.50 -28.94
C LYS A 63 8.75 6.76 -27.55
N GLY A 64 10.08 6.73 -27.41
CA GLY A 64 10.77 7.11 -26.17
C GLY A 64 11.05 5.96 -25.22
N ASP A 65 10.87 4.71 -25.68
CA ASP A 65 11.27 3.51 -24.95
C ASP A 65 12.78 3.29 -25.01
N PHE A 66 13.30 2.48 -24.08
CA PHE A 66 14.72 2.17 -24.01
C PHE A 66 14.96 0.68 -24.07
N GLN A 67 16.03 0.28 -24.76
CA GLN A 67 16.64 -1.03 -24.59
C GLN A 67 17.74 -0.90 -23.54
N ILE A 68 17.69 -1.72 -22.51
CA ILE A 68 18.66 -1.71 -21.42
C ILE A 68 19.32 -3.06 -21.28
N ARG A 69 20.62 -3.08 -21.02
CA ARG A 69 21.35 -4.26 -20.53
C ARG A 69 21.24 -4.31 -19.01
N VAL A 70 20.67 -5.39 -18.47
CA VAL A 70 20.44 -5.55 -17.03
C VAL A 70 21.77 -5.74 -16.29
N GLN A 71 21.93 -5.00 -15.21
CA GLN A 71 23.03 -5.16 -14.25
C GLN A 71 22.52 -5.80 -12.95
N GLU A 72 21.39 -5.32 -12.44
CA GLU A 72 20.76 -5.80 -11.20
C GLU A 72 19.24 -5.84 -11.34
N PHE A 73 18.60 -6.77 -10.64
CA PHE A 73 17.14 -6.83 -10.46
C PHE A 73 16.82 -7.01 -8.99
N VAL A 74 15.92 -6.20 -8.48
CA VAL A 74 15.50 -6.20 -7.07
C VAL A 74 13.98 -6.29 -7.03
N GLU A 75 13.45 -7.24 -6.26
CA GLU A 75 12.02 -7.43 -6.02
C GLU A 75 11.75 -7.57 -4.53
N GLY A 76 10.73 -6.87 -4.06
CA GLY A 76 10.29 -6.88 -2.68
C GLY A 76 11.25 -6.18 -1.72
N HIS A 77 11.24 -6.57 -0.44
CA HIS A 77 11.91 -5.89 0.69
C HIS A 77 13.44 -5.90 0.66
N ASP A 78 14.07 -6.24 -0.45
CA ASP A 78 15.53 -6.29 -0.56
C ASP A 78 16.15 -4.89 -0.76
N TYR A 79 15.52 -3.87 -0.17
CA TYR A 79 16.05 -2.52 0.00
C TYR A 79 17.07 -2.49 1.16
N GLY A 80 18.03 -3.43 1.12
CA GLY A 80 19.19 -3.55 1.99
C GLY A 80 18.91 -3.54 3.51
N LEU A 81 18.78 -4.73 4.13
CA LEU A 81 19.27 -5.11 5.49
C LEU A 81 18.54 -6.30 6.19
N SER A 82 17.78 -7.16 5.51
CA SER A 82 17.32 -8.40 6.17
C SER A 82 17.06 -9.55 5.19
N CYS A 83 18.08 -10.40 5.02
CA CYS A 83 17.96 -11.74 4.46
C CYS A 83 16.93 -12.52 5.27
N VAL A 84 15.82 -12.98 4.69
CA VAL A 84 15.25 -14.34 4.85
C VAL A 84 14.06 -14.52 3.86
N PRO A 85 14.14 -15.39 2.83
CA PRO A 85 13.01 -15.71 1.93
C PRO A 85 12.24 -16.97 2.40
N ILE A 86 11.15 -17.40 1.73
CA ILE A 86 10.31 -18.58 2.09
C ILE A 86 10.45 -19.67 1.01
N ALA A 87 10.76 -20.90 1.43
CA ALA A 87 11.03 -22.04 0.57
C ALA A 87 9.72 -22.76 0.18
N VAL A 88 9.66 -23.16 -1.08
CA VAL A 88 8.63 -24.05 -1.63
C VAL A 88 9.32 -25.22 -2.33
N ASP A 89 8.74 -26.41 -2.25
CA ASP A 89 9.28 -27.59 -2.93
C ASP A 89 8.96 -27.60 -4.43
N GLU A 90 9.49 -28.62 -5.11
CA GLU A 90 9.36 -28.82 -6.56
C GLU A 90 7.90 -29.02 -7.04
N THR A 91 6.97 -29.23 -6.10
CA THR A 91 5.53 -29.39 -6.35
C THR A 91 4.72 -28.14 -5.97
N GLY A 92 5.40 -27.08 -5.49
CA GLY A 92 4.80 -25.82 -5.10
C GLY A 92 4.17 -25.83 -3.71
N GLN A 93 4.47 -26.82 -2.87
CA GLN A 93 4.02 -26.83 -1.48
C GLN A 93 5.04 -26.10 -0.58
N SER A 94 4.53 -25.30 0.37
CA SER A 94 5.36 -24.59 1.33
C SER A 94 6.02 -25.58 2.29
N THR A 95 7.35 -25.56 2.37
CA THR A 95 8.10 -26.52 3.21
C THR A 95 8.23 -26.05 4.65
N GLY A 96 7.71 -24.86 4.99
CA GLY A 96 7.87 -24.25 6.31
C GLY A 96 9.28 -23.70 6.58
N ASP A 97 10.20 -23.84 5.63
CA ASP A 97 11.54 -23.30 5.71
C ASP A 97 11.63 -21.95 5.03
N SER A 98 12.49 -21.10 5.58
CA SER A 98 12.85 -19.84 5.01
C SER A 98 13.86 -20.01 3.86
N GLY A 99 13.40 -20.11 2.62
CA GLY A 99 14.22 -20.50 1.48
C GLY A 99 14.36 -19.48 0.38
N TRP A 100 15.61 -19.36 -0.05
CA TRP A 100 15.98 -19.00 -1.41
C TRP A 100 15.74 -20.23 -2.31
N GLU A 101 15.23 -19.94 -3.52
CA GLU A 101 15.39 -20.69 -4.77
C GLU A 101 14.40 -21.81 -5.17
N LEU A 102 13.73 -21.55 -6.29
CA LEU A 102 13.91 -22.39 -7.50
C LEU A 102 13.92 -21.49 -8.75
N TRP A 103 15.06 -20.81 -8.93
CA TRP A 103 15.45 -20.18 -10.19
C TRP A 103 16.15 -21.27 -11.00
N LYS A 104 15.48 -21.83 -12.01
CA LYS A 104 15.88 -23.12 -12.63
C LYS A 104 17.22 -23.13 -13.41
N ASP A 105 17.94 -22.02 -13.48
CA ASP A 105 19.35 -22.00 -13.93
C ASP A 105 20.09 -20.77 -13.37
N THR A 106 20.50 -20.82 -12.09
CA THR A 106 21.30 -19.77 -11.41
C THR A 106 22.81 -19.99 -11.50
N LYS A 107 23.28 -21.03 -12.17
CA LYS A 107 24.74 -21.21 -12.34
C LYS A 107 25.32 -20.27 -13.38
N TYR A 108 24.50 -19.76 -14.31
CA TYR A 108 24.87 -18.76 -15.30
C TYR A 108 23.69 -17.86 -15.64
N LEU A 109 23.52 -16.72 -14.94
CA LEU A 109 23.10 -15.52 -15.67
C LEU A 109 24.26 -15.24 -16.63
N SER A 110 24.07 -15.36 -17.95
CA SER A 110 25.03 -14.70 -18.83
C SER A 110 24.85 -13.19 -18.58
N VAL A 111 25.65 -12.66 -17.64
CA VAL A 111 25.84 -11.24 -17.40
C VAL A 111 26.26 -10.51 -18.67
N ASP A 112 26.74 -11.25 -19.67
CA ASP A 112 26.91 -10.80 -21.03
C ASP A 112 25.57 -10.80 -21.79
N GLY A 113 24.93 -9.61 -21.87
CA GLY A 113 24.03 -9.27 -22.97
C GLY A 113 22.53 -9.51 -22.77
N LEU A 114 22.04 -9.69 -21.55
CA LEU A 114 20.58 -9.67 -21.29
C LEU A 114 20.04 -8.26 -21.47
N GLU A 115 19.43 -8.04 -22.65
CA GLU A 115 18.83 -6.76 -23.03
C GLU A 115 17.30 -6.83 -23.01
N TYR A 116 16.67 -5.86 -22.36
CA TYR A 116 15.21 -5.73 -22.26
C TYR A 116 14.75 -4.42 -22.85
N VAL A 117 13.62 -4.45 -23.55
CA VAL A 117 12.88 -3.24 -23.91
C VAL A 117 11.99 -2.85 -22.74
N VAL A 118 12.17 -1.62 -22.26
CA VAL A 118 11.42 -1.06 -21.13
C VAL A 118 10.71 0.22 -21.55
N PRO A 119 9.48 0.46 -21.04
CA PRO A 119 8.77 1.70 -21.32
C PRO A 119 9.52 2.92 -20.79
N GLY A 120 9.61 3.98 -21.59
CA GLY A 120 10.34 5.19 -21.21
C GLY A 120 9.87 5.83 -19.91
N GLU A 121 8.56 5.76 -19.63
CA GLU A 121 7.93 6.29 -18.42
C GLU A 121 8.36 5.58 -17.12
N SER A 122 8.87 4.35 -17.23
CA SER A 122 9.37 3.59 -16.09
C SER A 122 10.86 3.82 -15.84
N VAL A 123 11.58 4.50 -16.74
CA VAL A 123 13.02 4.73 -16.63
C VAL A 123 13.30 6.03 -15.88
N MET A 124 14.22 5.96 -14.92
CA MET A 124 14.60 7.06 -14.05
C MET A 124 16.12 7.17 -13.94
N ASP A 125 16.60 8.39 -13.66
CA ASP A 125 17.98 8.58 -13.18
C ASP A 125 18.21 7.65 -11.99
N LEU A 126 19.37 6.98 -11.96
CA LEU A 126 19.68 5.95 -10.97
C LEU A 126 19.56 6.51 -9.53
N GLY A 127 20.12 7.70 -9.29
CA GLY A 127 20.10 8.32 -7.97
C GLY A 127 18.68 8.68 -7.54
N LYS A 128 17.92 9.32 -8.42
CA LYS A 128 16.51 9.66 -8.19
C LYS A 128 15.65 8.42 -7.95
N GLY A 129 15.85 7.36 -8.74
CA GLY A 129 15.13 6.10 -8.61
C GLY A 129 15.39 5.43 -7.26
N LYS A 130 16.64 5.35 -6.83
CA LYS A 130 17.01 4.77 -5.52
C LYS A 130 16.35 5.53 -4.37
N LEU A 131 16.40 6.87 -4.39
CA LEU A 131 15.76 7.71 -3.37
C LEU A 131 14.25 7.49 -3.34
N LEU A 132 13.59 7.43 -4.50
CA LEU A 132 12.14 7.18 -4.57
C LEU A 132 11.74 5.89 -3.85
N PHE A 133 12.44 4.77 -4.09
CA PHE A 133 12.09 3.49 -3.47
C PHE A 133 12.41 3.47 -1.96
N ILE A 134 13.48 4.16 -1.53
CA ILE A 134 13.76 4.38 -0.10
C ILE A 134 12.60 5.15 0.56
N ASP A 135 12.14 6.25 -0.06
CA ASP A 135 11.05 7.07 0.49
C ASP A 135 9.72 6.29 0.53
N ARG A 136 9.41 5.55 -0.53
CA ARG A 136 8.24 4.65 -0.56
C ARG A 136 8.27 3.65 0.59
N TYR A 137 9.44 3.04 0.84
CA TYR A 137 9.62 2.09 1.92
C TYR A 137 9.53 2.75 3.31
N ASN A 138 10.09 3.94 3.49
CA ASN A 138 10.00 4.70 4.75
C ASN A 138 8.54 5.02 5.14
N ILE A 139 7.71 5.34 4.14
CA ILE A 139 6.26 5.52 4.32
C ILE A 139 5.61 4.20 4.76
N TYR A 140 5.94 3.08 4.09
CA TYR A 140 5.45 1.76 4.47
C TYR A 140 5.84 1.36 5.91
N ILE A 141 7.09 1.62 6.31
CA ILE A 141 7.58 1.35 7.66
C ILE A 141 6.84 2.19 8.69
N SER A 142 6.61 3.46 8.41
CA SER A 142 5.86 4.36 9.30
C SER A 142 4.42 3.86 9.50
N TYR A 143 3.75 3.44 8.41
CA TYR A 143 2.43 2.80 8.49
C TYR A 143 2.47 1.48 9.27
N SER A 144 3.47 0.63 9.03
CA SER A 144 3.61 -0.68 9.68
C SER A 144 3.85 -0.56 11.19
N ARG A 145 4.65 0.43 11.62
CA ARG A 145 4.87 0.74 13.05
C ARG A 145 3.59 1.22 13.72
N TRP A 146 2.80 2.05 13.04
CA TRP A 146 1.48 2.43 13.54
C TRP A 146 0.60 1.17 13.72
N LYS A 147 0.56 0.29 12.72
CA LYS A 147 -0.24 -0.94 12.74
C LYS A 147 0.14 -1.87 13.90
N SER A 148 1.44 -2.03 14.17
CA SER A 148 1.97 -2.88 15.24
C SER A 148 1.88 -2.26 16.64
N ASN A 149 1.62 -0.95 16.74
CA ASN A 149 1.73 -0.18 17.98
C ASN A 149 3.13 -0.19 18.63
N ALA A 150 4.18 -0.60 17.90
CA ALA A 150 5.53 -0.78 18.45
C ALA A 150 6.64 -0.27 17.50
N PRO A 151 7.42 0.77 17.89
CA PRO A 151 7.15 1.71 18.99
C PRO A 151 5.90 2.56 18.71
N VAL A 152 5.34 3.18 19.76
CA VAL A 152 4.19 4.11 19.63
C VAL A 152 4.57 5.23 18.65
N MET A 153 3.78 5.36 17.59
CA MET A 153 3.98 6.40 16.57
C MET A 153 3.31 7.70 17.01
N PRO A 154 4.07 8.81 17.17
CA PRO A 154 3.49 10.10 17.51
C PRO A 154 2.69 10.68 16.33
N VAL A 155 1.71 11.54 16.63
CA VAL A 155 0.82 12.14 15.63
C VAL A 155 1.62 12.93 14.59
N GLU A 156 2.65 13.65 15.04
CA GLU A 156 3.54 14.48 14.22
C GLU A 156 4.30 13.62 13.19
N LYS A 157 4.68 12.39 13.55
CA LYS A 157 5.32 11.49 12.59
C LYS A 157 4.34 11.06 11.51
N LEU A 158 3.08 10.74 11.87
CA LEU A 158 2.04 10.43 10.88
C LEU A 158 1.74 11.62 9.95
N GLU A 159 1.79 12.85 10.47
CA GLU A 159 1.66 14.06 9.65
C GLU A 159 2.83 14.24 8.68
N SER A 160 4.07 14.07 9.16
CA SER A 160 5.25 14.13 8.28
C SER A 160 5.22 13.03 7.21
N THR A 161 4.75 11.82 7.54
CA THR A 161 4.61 10.72 6.59
C THR A 161 3.53 11.01 5.56
N GLN A 162 2.45 11.71 5.92
CA GLN A 162 1.47 12.19 4.94
C GLN A 162 2.07 13.25 4.00
N ALA A 163 2.92 14.15 4.51
CA ALA A 163 3.60 15.14 3.68
C ALA A 163 4.59 14.48 2.71
N GLU A 164 5.39 13.52 3.18
CA GLU A 164 6.32 12.71 2.39
C GLU A 164 5.58 11.90 1.31
N ALA A 165 4.47 11.26 1.65
CA ALA A 165 3.64 10.54 0.69
C ALA A 165 3.10 11.47 -0.42
N ARG A 166 2.75 12.72 -0.09
CA ARG A 166 2.35 13.71 -1.11
C ARG A 166 3.51 14.11 -2.00
N SER A 167 4.71 14.35 -1.45
CA SER A 167 5.86 14.81 -2.22
C SER A 167 6.35 13.80 -3.25
N ILE A 168 6.15 12.50 -3.01
CA ILE A 168 6.55 11.43 -3.94
C ILE A 168 5.37 10.81 -4.70
N GLY A 169 4.18 11.40 -4.63
CA GLY A 169 3.02 10.97 -5.42
C GLY A 169 2.31 9.70 -4.90
N MET A 170 2.61 9.23 -3.68
CA MET A 170 1.90 8.13 -3.01
C MET A 170 0.56 8.56 -2.40
N VAL A 171 -0.27 9.24 -3.19
CA VAL A 171 -1.55 9.77 -2.70
C VAL A 171 -2.54 8.68 -2.27
N GLY A 172 -2.37 7.46 -2.80
CA GLY A 172 -3.20 6.31 -2.47
C GLY A 172 -3.18 5.92 -0.99
N ILE A 173 -2.06 6.08 -0.29
CA ILE A 173 -1.95 5.70 1.14
C ILE A 173 -2.59 6.73 2.09
N LEU A 174 -2.82 7.97 1.62
CA LEU A 174 -3.22 9.08 2.48
C LEU A 174 -4.51 8.83 3.30
N PRO A 175 -5.58 8.20 2.75
CA PRO A 175 -6.77 7.90 3.54
C PRO A 175 -6.48 6.99 4.74
N ALA A 176 -5.60 6.00 4.57
CA ALA A 176 -5.21 5.09 5.64
C ALA A 176 -4.35 5.81 6.70
N LEU A 177 -3.40 6.65 6.29
CA LEU A 177 -2.62 7.48 7.21
C LEU A 177 -3.49 8.48 7.97
N LYS A 178 -4.57 8.97 7.35
CA LYS A 178 -5.52 9.87 8.02
C LYS A 178 -6.31 9.13 9.11
N LEU A 179 -6.80 7.92 8.83
CA LEU A 179 -7.42 7.08 9.84
C LEU A 179 -6.45 6.73 10.97
N ALA A 180 -5.20 6.40 10.64
CA ALA A 180 -4.14 6.14 11.61
C ALA A 180 -3.88 7.34 12.53
N GLN A 181 -3.86 8.55 11.95
CA GLN A 181 -3.74 9.79 12.72
C GLN A 181 -4.91 9.95 13.69
N LEU A 182 -6.16 9.85 13.19
CA LEU A 182 -7.38 9.98 13.99
C LEU A 182 -7.42 8.98 15.14
N GLU A 183 -7.09 7.72 14.87
CA GLU A 183 -6.99 6.68 15.90
C GLU A 183 -5.92 7.04 16.93
N ARG A 184 -4.75 7.52 16.51
CA ARG A 184 -3.68 7.90 17.45
C ARG A 184 -4.13 8.99 18.42
N VAL A 185 -4.85 10.00 17.94
CA VAL A 185 -5.42 11.07 18.80
C VAL A 185 -6.57 10.56 19.70
N ALA A 186 -7.15 9.40 19.38
CA ALA A 186 -8.17 8.79 20.22
C ALA A 186 -7.59 8.08 21.45
N TYR A 187 -6.35 7.58 21.37
CA TYR A 187 -5.69 6.84 22.43
C TYR A 187 -4.60 7.63 23.18
N TYR A 188 -4.11 8.73 22.63
CA TYR A 188 -3.01 9.50 23.21
C TYR A 188 -3.33 10.99 23.30
N ASP A 189 -2.90 11.61 24.39
CA ASP A 189 -3.00 13.04 24.60
C ASP A 189 -2.04 13.79 23.67
N PRO A 190 -2.55 14.66 22.78
CA PRO A 190 -1.70 15.38 21.83
C PRO A 190 -0.78 16.41 22.48
N GLN A 191 -1.00 16.80 23.74
CA GLN A 191 -0.17 17.82 24.40
C GLN A 191 1.09 17.23 25.03
N ASN A 192 1.01 16.02 25.59
CA ASN A 192 2.09 15.42 26.38
C ASN A 192 2.42 13.97 25.98
N GLY A 193 1.70 13.40 25.01
CA GLY A 193 1.92 12.05 24.51
C GLY A 193 1.53 10.93 25.48
N ARG A 194 0.88 11.23 26.62
CA ARG A 194 0.43 10.19 27.56
C ARG A 194 -0.66 9.34 26.89
N PRO A 195 -0.69 8.02 27.13
CA PRO A 195 -1.87 7.23 26.80
C PRO A 195 -3.05 7.67 27.66
N PHE A 196 -4.23 7.73 27.04
CA PHE A 196 -5.49 7.88 27.73
C PHE A 196 -5.88 6.57 28.44
N TRP A 197 -6.55 6.70 29.59
CA TRP A 197 -7.24 5.55 30.18
C TRP A 197 -8.34 5.05 29.24
N PRO A 198 -8.71 3.75 29.28
CA PRO A 198 -9.72 3.19 28.38
C PRO A 198 -11.03 4.00 28.31
N HIS A 199 -11.53 4.47 29.46
CA HIS A 199 -12.74 5.30 29.53
C HIS A 199 -12.59 6.70 28.91
N GLU A 200 -11.41 7.30 28.98
CA GLU A 200 -11.12 8.60 28.33
C GLU A 200 -11.12 8.48 26.80
N SER A 201 -10.73 7.30 26.30
CA SER A 201 -10.63 7.01 24.86
C SER A 201 -11.99 6.75 24.20
N VAL A 202 -13.03 6.34 24.94
CA VAL A 202 -14.35 5.96 24.40
C VAL A 202 -14.95 7.06 23.49
N SER A 203 -15.10 8.28 24.01
CA SER A 203 -15.72 9.37 23.25
C SER A 203 -14.88 9.82 22.06
N ARG A 204 -13.56 9.64 22.13
CA ARG A 204 -12.64 10.00 21.05
C ARG A 204 -12.66 8.96 19.93
N LEU A 205 -12.66 7.69 20.31
CA LEU A 205 -12.73 6.56 19.40
C LEU A 205 -14.07 6.52 18.65
N LEU A 206 -15.16 6.95 19.29
CA LEU A 206 -16.45 7.14 18.63
C LEU A 206 -16.36 8.03 17.39
N LEU A 207 -15.53 9.08 17.42
CA LEU A 207 -15.32 9.94 16.25
C LEU A 207 -14.63 9.18 15.11
N VAL A 208 -13.64 8.34 15.44
CA VAL A 208 -12.92 7.51 14.47
C VAL A 208 -13.85 6.48 13.83
N ILE A 209 -14.67 5.80 14.65
CA ILE A 209 -15.63 4.81 14.17
C ILE A 209 -16.72 5.47 13.31
N THR A 210 -17.18 6.66 13.67
CA THR A 210 -18.13 7.44 12.85
C THR A 210 -17.53 7.76 11.47
N ASP A 211 -16.25 8.12 11.41
CA ASP A 211 -15.57 8.38 10.14
C ASP A 211 -15.41 7.10 9.29
N ILE A 212 -15.14 5.95 9.92
CA ILE A 212 -15.14 4.65 9.24
C ILE A 212 -16.53 4.33 8.68
N GLN A 213 -17.59 4.52 9.46
CA GLN A 213 -18.96 4.31 8.98
C GLN A 213 -19.30 5.20 7.79
N ARG A 214 -18.90 6.48 7.84
CA ARG A 214 -19.06 7.40 6.72
C ARG A 214 -18.33 6.90 5.47
N LEU A 215 -17.05 6.52 5.60
CA LEU A 215 -16.25 5.96 4.49
C LEU A 215 -16.92 4.73 3.87
N LEU A 216 -17.43 3.82 4.70
CA LEU A 216 -18.15 2.62 4.24
C LEU A 216 -19.48 3.02 3.56
N SER A 217 -20.22 3.99 4.08
CA SER A 217 -21.49 4.42 3.45
C SER A 217 -21.31 5.13 2.10
N GLU A 218 -20.20 5.86 1.92
CA GLU A 218 -19.96 6.70 0.74
C GLU A 218 -19.22 5.94 -0.38
N GLN A 219 -18.53 4.84 -0.08
CA GLN A 219 -17.66 4.13 -1.02
C GLN A 219 -18.12 2.69 -1.23
N ALA A 220 -19.05 2.49 -2.17
CA ALA A 220 -19.62 1.18 -2.50
C ALA A 220 -18.55 0.12 -2.83
N ASP A 221 -17.52 0.50 -3.60
CA ASP A 221 -16.41 -0.41 -3.93
C ASP A 221 -15.59 -0.82 -2.70
N LEU A 222 -15.35 0.11 -1.77
CA LEU A 222 -14.67 -0.20 -0.52
C LEU A 222 -15.47 -1.21 0.29
N VAL A 223 -16.78 -1.01 0.42
CA VAL A 223 -17.65 -1.95 1.14
C VAL A 223 -17.66 -3.31 0.47
N ARG A 224 -17.85 -3.37 -0.85
CA ARG A 224 -17.86 -4.63 -1.60
C ARG A 224 -16.57 -5.42 -1.37
N LEU A 225 -15.41 -4.76 -1.48
CA LEU A 225 -14.11 -5.40 -1.27
C LEU A 225 -13.90 -5.79 0.19
N TRP A 226 -14.26 -4.93 1.13
CA TRP A 226 -14.09 -5.17 2.56
C TRP A 226 -14.97 -6.32 3.08
N LYS A 227 -16.18 -6.46 2.53
CA LYS A 227 -17.12 -7.55 2.82
C LYS A 227 -16.75 -8.89 2.18
N SER A 228 -15.95 -8.90 1.12
CA SER A 228 -15.64 -10.13 0.39
C SER A 228 -15.04 -11.20 1.31
N ASN A 229 -15.65 -12.39 1.31
CA ASN A 229 -15.22 -13.53 2.11
C ASN A 229 -15.22 -14.82 1.27
N PRO A 230 -14.04 -15.40 0.94
CA PRO A 230 -12.70 -14.90 1.25
C PRO A 230 -12.43 -13.55 0.56
N ARG A 231 -11.45 -12.79 1.08
CA ARG A 231 -11.10 -11.49 0.52
C ARG A 231 -10.61 -11.60 -0.92
N ASN A 232 -11.11 -10.72 -1.78
CA ASN A 232 -10.60 -10.59 -3.14
C ASN A 232 -9.27 -9.82 -3.18
N TRP A 233 -8.20 -10.44 -2.70
CA TRP A 233 -6.86 -9.83 -2.67
C TRP A 233 -6.34 -9.49 -4.07
N GLN A 234 -6.72 -10.24 -5.09
CA GLN A 234 -6.35 -9.93 -6.47
C GLN A 234 -6.86 -8.53 -6.89
N GLU A 235 -8.09 -8.20 -6.50
CA GLU A 235 -8.70 -6.91 -6.79
C GLU A 235 -8.20 -5.81 -5.85
N ILE A 236 -8.09 -6.10 -4.55
CA ILE A 236 -7.57 -5.17 -3.55
C ILE A 236 -6.15 -4.71 -3.92
N ASN A 237 -5.30 -5.64 -4.36
CA ASN A 237 -3.91 -5.36 -4.73
C ASN A 237 -3.77 -4.56 -6.05
N GLN A 238 -4.86 -4.18 -6.70
CA GLN A 238 -4.81 -3.24 -7.84
C GLN A 238 -4.71 -1.78 -7.40
N SER A 239 -4.95 -1.48 -6.12
CA SER A 239 -5.00 -0.09 -5.63
C SER A 239 -4.38 0.07 -4.26
N MET A 240 -3.35 0.93 -4.17
CA MET A 240 -2.71 1.28 -2.90
C MET A 240 -3.75 1.77 -1.89
N LYS A 241 -4.71 2.57 -2.35
CA LYS A 241 -5.82 3.03 -1.51
C LYS A 241 -6.59 1.86 -0.90
N GLN A 242 -6.95 0.86 -1.69
CA GLN A 242 -7.74 -0.27 -1.20
C GLN A 242 -6.94 -1.12 -0.22
N VAL A 243 -5.69 -1.46 -0.55
CA VAL A 243 -4.78 -2.24 0.31
C VAL A 243 -4.68 -1.61 1.71
N PHE A 244 -4.27 -0.35 1.77
CA PHE A 244 -3.98 0.30 3.05
C PHE A 244 -5.24 0.73 3.79
N LEU A 245 -6.30 1.15 3.09
CA LEU A 245 -7.53 1.60 3.75
C LEU A 245 -8.29 0.44 4.39
N ILE A 246 -8.41 -0.70 3.69
CA ILE A 246 -9.04 -1.92 4.24
C ILE A 246 -8.26 -2.39 5.47
N ASP A 247 -6.94 -2.46 5.37
CA ASP A 247 -6.07 -2.89 6.46
C ASP A 247 -6.17 -1.96 7.69
N ALA A 248 -6.21 -0.65 7.46
CA ALA A 248 -6.39 0.34 8.53
C ALA A 248 -7.76 0.21 9.22
N ILE A 249 -8.84 0.03 8.45
CA ILE A 249 -10.19 -0.18 9.00
C ILE A 249 -10.22 -1.44 9.86
N ASP A 250 -9.64 -2.55 9.41
CA ASP A 250 -9.60 -3.78 10.19
C ASP A 250 -8.87 -3.62 11.52
N LYS A 251 -7.70 -2.97 11.48
CA LYS A 251 -6.92 -2.67 12.67
C LYS A 251 -7.77 -1.88 13.64
N ILE A 252 -8.31 -0.75 13.23
CA ILE A 252 -9.03 0.18 14.12
C ILE A 252 -10.28 -0.50 14.71
N VAL A 253 -11.06 -1.23 13.89
CA VAL A 253 -12.24 -1.95 14.38
C VAL A 253 -11.86 -3.06 15.38
N ARG A 254 -10.70 -3.70 15.21
CA ARG A 254 -10.19 -4.69 16.18
C ARG A 254 -9.71 -4.01 17.47
N ASP A 255 -8.91 -2.95 17.37
CA ASP A 255 -8.41 -2.22 18.53
C ASP A 255 -9.56 -1.56 19.34
N ALA A 256 -10.60 -1.09 18.65
CA ALA A 256 -11.80 -0.57 19.26
C ALA A 256 -12.57 -1.64 20.06
N ARG A 257 -12.62 -2.88 19.56
CA ARG A 257 -13.19 -4.02 20.30
C ARG A 257 -12.41 -4.31 21.56
N TYR A 258 -11.09 -4.40 21.47
CA TYR A 258 -10.25 -4.63 22.64
C TYR A 258 -10.44 -3.56 23.71
N LEU A 259 -10.66 -2.30 23.31
CA LEU A 259 -10.96 -1.24 24.26
C LEU A 259 -12.30 -1.48 24.97
N ILE A 260 -13.38 -1.83 24.26
CA ILE A 260 -14.71 -1.99 24.87
C ILE A 260 -14.90 -3.31 25.63
N GLU A 261 -13.98 -4.26 25.46
CA GLU A 261 -13.86 -5.49 26.25
C GLU A 261 -12.91 -5.31 27.45
N GLY A 262 -12.22 -4.17 27.52
CA GLY A 262 -11.23 -3.86 28.54
C GLY A 262 -11.81 -3.39 29.87
N GLU A 263 -10.92 -3.22 30.85
CA GLU A 263 -11.25 -2.76 32.20
C GLU A 263 -11.52 -1.24 32.24
N SER A 264 -12.07 -0.77 33.37
CA SER A 264 -12.31 0.64 33.68
C SER A 264 -13.36 1.37 32.84
N LEU A 265 -14.19 0.66 32.07
CA LEU A 265 -15.26 1.25 31.23
C LEU A 265 -16.46 1.75 32.04
N GLU A 266 -16.60 1.35 33.30
CA GLU A 266 -17.62 1.85 34.21
C GLU A 266 -17.53 3.37 34.46
N LYS A 267 -16.36 3.96 34.17
CA LYS A 267 -16.10 5.41 34.25
C LYS A 267 -16.32 6.15 32.94
N ALA A 268 -16.61 5.45 31.84
CA ALA A 268 -16.86 6.08 30.55
C ALA A 268 -18.22 6.80 30.53
N ASP A 269 -18.39 7.79 29.66
CA ASP A 269 -19.71 8.34 29.36
C ASP A 269 -20.64 7.22 28.87
N PRO A 270 -21.72 6.88 29.60
CA PRO A 270 -22.59 5.77 29.24
C PRO A 270 -23.25 5.92 27.86
N LYS A 271 -23.52 7.16 27.43
CA LYS A 271 -24.11 7.42 26.11
C LYS A 271 -23.09 7.18 25.00
N ALA A 272 -21.86 7.67 25.19
CA ALA A 272 -20.78 7.48 24.22
C ALA A 272 -20.41 6.00 24.09
N LEU A 273 -20.30 5.28 25.22
CA LEU A 273 -20.00 3.85 25.25
C LEU A 273 -21.08 3.04 24.52
N LYS A 274 -22.35 3.29 24.82
CA LYS A 274 -23.46 2.60 24.16
C LYS A 274 -23.47 2.86 22.65
N LEU A 275 -23.22 4.10 22.23
CA LEU A 275 -23.20 4.45 20.81
C LEU A 275 -22.01 3.79 20.09
N LEU A 276 -20.82 3.79 20.69
CA LEU A 276 -19.64 3.11 20.16
C LEU A 276 -19.91 1.61 19.97
N GLN A 277 -20.48 0.94 20.97
CA GLN A 277 -20.87 -0.48 20.89
C GLN A 277 -21.87 -0.74 19.76
N GLN A 278 -22.88 0.11 19.61
CA GLN A 278 -23.86 0.00 18.52
C GLN A 278 -23.22 0.17 17.14
N GLN A 279 -22.34 1.17 16.98
CA GLN A 279 -21.66 1.41 15.71
C GLN A 279 -20.71 0.27 15.34
N LEU A 280 -19.93 -0.24 16.29
CA LEU A 280 -19.05 -1.40 16.07
C LEU A 280 -19.86 -2.62 15.66
N LYS A 281 -20.95 -2.92 16.36
CA LYS A 281 -21.84 -4.04 15.99
C LYS A 281 -22.40 -3.88 14.58
N SER A 282 -22.80 -2.66 14.18
CA SER A 282 -23.29 -2.40 12.83
C SER A 282 -22.21 -2.62 11.76
N ILE A 283 -20.97 -2.20 12.02
CA ILE A 283 -19.81 -2.45 11.14
C ILE A 283 -19.55 -3.96 11.01
N GLU A 284 -19.62 -4.71 12.10
CA GLU A 284 -19.42 -6.16 12.09
C GLU A 284 -20.52 -6.91 11.34
N GLN A 285 -21.78 -6.50 11.53
CA GLN A 285 -22.91 -7.03 10.78
C GLN A 285 -22.75 -6.75 9.29
N LEU A 286 -22.30 -5.55 8.93
CA LEU A 286 -21.99 -5.21 7.54
C LEU A 286 -20.93 -6.17 6.98
N ARG A 287 -19.88 -6.47 7.73
CA ARG A 287 -18.81 -7.41 7.33
C ARG A 287 -19.28 -8.86 7.18
N ALA A 288 -20.26 -9.29 7.97
CA ALA A 288 -20.78 -10.66 7.95
C ALA A 288 -21.87 -10.90 6.90
N SER A 289 -22.54 -9.83 6.44
CA SER A 289 -23.53 -9.85 5.35
C SER A 289 -22.90 -9.89 3.95
#